data_AF-A0AAP6DBH9-F1
#
_entry.id   AF-A0AAP6DBH9-F1
#
_cell.length_a   1.000
_cell.length_b   1.000
_cell.length_c   1.000
_cell.angle_alpha   90.00
_cell.angle_beta   90.00
_cell.angle_gamma   90.00
#
_symmetry.space_group_name_H-M   'P 1'
#
loop_
_entity.id
_entity.type
_entity.pdbx_description
1 polymer ?
#
loop_
_entity_poly.entity_id
_entity_poly.type
_entity_poly.pdbx_seq_one_letter_code
_entity_poly.pdbx_strand_id
1 'polypeptide(L)'
;MSYLDQFTEITSLSSVEILDFVKSAPYRYKQYCIPKRGGRGVRLIAQPSKEVKYMQYIGKQLILDDLPVHAAAYAYQRGTSIKANASQHVSNKYLLKMDFSNFFPSIKPPLLLNVIQSKVGTLSAHDTTLIKRLFFWQRERISPLQLSIGAPSSPLISNIVMYDFDDYIHSYCSERSISYTRYADDLSFSTNERGLLFHIPELISNYLMENEHLGLSINSGKTKFSSKKHNRHVTGLVLNNENQLSLGRERKRKIRTLVFLFSQSALDVDETYHLKGLLAFALNIEPNFILRLRSKYSSEVIDSIFRYQE
;
A
#
# COMPACT_ATOMS: atom_id res chain seq x y z
N MET A 1 -30.88 8.87 5.79
CA MET A 1 -30.34 10.24 5.71
C MET A 1 -29.29 10.25 4.61
N SER A 2 -29.33 11.21 3.68
CA SER A 2 -28.37 11.28 2.57
C SER A 2 -26.96 11.58 3.10
N TYR A 3 -25.90 11.20 2.37
CA TYR A 3 -24.54 11.60 2.76
C TYR A 3 -24.37 13.11 2.60
N LEU A 4 -24.99 13.73 1.59
CA LEU A 4 -24.97 15.18 1.44
C LEU A 4 -25.53 15.89 2.69
N ASP A 5 -26.62 15.39 3.27
CA ASP A 5 -27.20 15.95 4.49
C ASP A 5 -26.21 15.84 5.67
N GLN A 6 -25.55 14.69 5.83
CA GLN A 6 -24.53 14.49 6.87
C GLN A 6 -23.31 15.41 6.70
N PHE A 7 -22.91 15.67 5.46
CA PHE A 7 -21.86 16.65 5.18
C PHE A 7 -22.28 18.07 5.56
N THR A 8 -23.52 18.45 5.27
CA THR A 8 -24.10 19.75 5.68
C THR A 8 -24.05 19.92 7.20
N GLU A 9 -24.44 18.89 7.95
CA GLU A 9 -24.41 18.91 9.42
C GLU A 9 -22.99 19.10 9.98
N ILE A 10 -21.99 18.38 9.45
CA ILE A 10 -20.62 18.43 9.97
C ILE A 10 -19.88 19.72 9.55
N THR A 11 -20.09 20.17 8.32
CA THR A 11 -19.35 21.31 7.77
C THR A 11 -20.02 22.65 8.03
N SER A 12 -21.30 22.64 8.42
CA SER A 12 -22.17 23.83 8.47
C SER A 12 -22.30 24.56 7.12
N LEU A 13 -21.92 23.92 6.01
CA LEU A 13 -22.11 24.42 4.66
C LEU A 13 -23.45 23.93 4.12
N SER A 14 -24.14 24.75 3.34
CA SER A 14 -25.34 24.33 2.65
C SER A 14 -25.06 23.22 1.61
N SER A 15 -26.09 22.44 1.29
CA SER A 15 -26.03 21.43 0.23
C SER A 15 -25.58 22.01 -1.12
N VAL A 16 -25.94 23.27 -1.41
CA VAL A 16 -25.52 23.97 -2.64
C VAL A 16 -24.02 24.25 -2.62
N GLU A 17 -23.49 24.78 -1.52
CA GLU A 17 -22.06 25.07 -1.36
C GLU A 17 -21.20 23.81 -1.47
N ILE A 18 -21.65 22.69 -0.88
CA ILE A 18 -20.96 21.40 -0.97
C ILE A 18 -20.96 20.89 -2.42
N LEU A 19 -22.09 20.95 -3.11
CA LEU A 19 -22.19 20.54 -4.52
C LEU A 19 -21.33 21.42 -5.43
N ASP A 20 -21.30 22.73 -5.20
CA ASP A 20 -20.44 23.65 -5.93
C ASP A 20 -18.95 23.42 -5.64
N PHE A 21 -18.60 23.10 -4.40
CA PHE A 21 -17.23 22.72 -4.06
C PHE A 21 -16.78 21.49 -4.87
N VAL A 22 -17.58 20.40 -4.86
CA VAL A 22 -17.19 19.16 -5.55
C VAL A 22 -17.21 19.30 -7.08
N LYS A 23 -17.87 20.31 -7.65
CA LYS A 23 -17.76 20.60 -9.10
C LYS A 23 -16.31 20.88 -9.53
N SER A 24 -15.47 21.40 -8.65
CA SER A 24 -14.08 21.70 -8.97
C SER A 24 -13.05 20.81 -8.25
N ALA A 25 -13.46 20.07 -7.22
CA ALA A 25 -12.58 19.20 -6.43
C ALA A 25 -11.69 18.26 -7.26
N PRO A 26 -12.17 17.58 -8.33
CA PRO A 26 -11.33 16.69 -9.15
C PRO A 26 -10.11 17.35 -9.81
N TYR A 27 -10.11 18.68 -9.94
CA TYR A 27 -9.05 19.46 -10.57
C TYR A 27 -8.13 20.16 -9.56
N ARG A 28 -8.47 20.16 -8.27
CA ARG A 28 -7.72 20.83 -7.21
C ARG A 28 -6.56 19.96 -6.70
N TYR A 29 -5.72 19.48 -7.62
CA TYR A 29 -4.62 18.56 -7.32
C TYR A 29 -3.28 19.15 -7.81
N LYS A 30 -2.32 19.29 -6.90
CA LYS A 30 -0.94 19.63 -7.25
C LYS A 30 -0.26 18.38 -7.81
N GLN A 31 0.18 18.47 -9.06
CA GLN A 31 0.88 17.40 -9.75
C GLN A 31 2.40 17.58 -9.65
N TYR A 32 3.12 16.50 -9.36
CA TYR A 32 4.58 16.47 -9.40
C TYR A 32 5.08 15.04 -9.62
N CYS A 33 6.30 14.90 -10.13
CA CYS A 33 6.90 13.60 -10.42
C CYS A 33 7.95 13.23 -9.37
N ILE A 34 7.97 11.96 -8.97
CA ILE A 34 9.06 11.38 -8.18
C ILE A 34 9.76 10.28 -8.99
N PRO A 35 11.10 10.14 -8.91
CA PRO A 35 11.80 9.03 -9.56
C PRO A 35 11.32 7.68 -9.03
N LYS A 36 11.12 6.70 -9.92
CA LYS A 36 10.88 5.31 -9.48
C LYS A 36 12.14 4.73 -8.85
N ARG A 37 11.97 3.83 -7.88
CA ARG A 37 13.10 3.06 -7.31
C ARG A 37 13.82 2.31 -8.44
N GLY A 38 15.14 2.52 -8.55
CA GLY A 38 15.98 1.95 -9.62
C GLY A 38 16.26 2.89 -10.80
N GLY A 39 15.84 4.16 -10.72
CA GLY A 39 16.24 5.22 -11.66
C GLY A 39 15.56 5.19 -13.03
N ARG A 40 14.72 4.19 -13.32
CA ARG A 40 13.99 4.09 -14.59
C ARG A 40 12.56 4.63 -14.46
N GLY A 41 12.34 5.78 -15.09
CA GLY A 41 11.04 6.42 -15.20
C GLY A 41 10.60 7.19 -13.95
N VAL A 42 9.45 7.85 -14.09
CA VAL A 42 8.87 8.71 -13.05
C VAL A 42 7.51 8.17 -12.61
N ARG A 43 7.11 8.54 -11.38
CA ARG A 43 5.77 8.33 -10.83
C ARG A 43 5.13 9.69 -10.65
N LEU A 44 4.02 9.90 -11.36
CA LEU A 44 3.17 11.06 -11.16
C LEU A 44 2.46 10.95 -9.81
N ILE A 45 2.66 11.95 -8.97
CA ILE A 45 1.93 12.17 -7.73
C ILE A 45 0.95 13.31 -7.97
N ALA A 46 -0.30 13.10 -7.55
CA ALA A 46 -1.32 14.11 -7.58
C ALA A 46 -1.89 14.25 -6.16
N GLN A 47 -1.49 15.36 -5.53
CA GLN A 47 -1.81 15.67 -4.15
C GLN A 47 -3.00 16.63 -4.10
N PRO A 48 -4.12 16.27 -3.45
CA PRO A 48 -5.27 17.18 -3.30
C PRO A 48 -4.91 18.44 -2.50
N SER A 49 -5.61 19.53 -2.78
CA SER A 49 -5.55 20.76 -1.98
C SER A 49 -5.97 20.51 -0.52
N LYS A 50 -5.64 21.44 0.39
CA LYS A 50 -5.94 21.29 1.82
C LYS A 50 -7.46 21.12 2.05
N GLU A 51 -8.26 21.87 1.31
CA GLU A 51 -9.72 21.87 1.37
C GLU A 51 -10.28 20.53 0.88
N VAL A 52 -9.76 20.00 -0.25
CA VAL A 52 -10.19 18.67 -0.74
C VAL A 52 -9.78 17.58 0.24
N LYS A 53 -8.59 17.65 0.84
CA LYS A 53 -8.17 16.70 1.88
C LYS A 53 -9.10 16.72 3.09
N TYR A 54 -9.53 17.90 3.54
CA TYR A 54 -10.45 18.04 4.66
C TYR A 54 -11.80 17.40 4.35
N MET A 55 -12.37 17.69 3.17
CA MET A 55 -13.63 17.07 2.74
C MET A 55 -13.49 15.55 2.55
N GLN A 56 -12.35 15.07 2.03
CA GLN A 56 -12.05 13.64 1.92
C GLN A 56 -11.90 12.96 3.28
N TYR A 57 -11.40 13.67 4.30
CA TYR A 57 -11.30 13.17 5.66
C TYR A 57 -12.69 12.97 6.28
N ILE A 58 -13.58 13.95 6.13
CA ILE A 58 -14.99 13.82 6.55
C ILE A 58 -15.66 12.67 5.79
N GLY A 59 -15.54 12.66 4.46
CA GLY A 59 -16.12 11.60 3.64
C GLY A 59 -15.58 10.21 3.97
N LYS A 60 -14.30 10.11 4.35
CA LYS A 60 -13.72 8.85 4.82
C LYS A 60 -14.47 8.34 6.06
N GLN A 61 -14.68 9.21 7.05
CA GLN A 61 -15.36 8.84 8.29
C GLN A 61 -16.82 8.46 8.06
N LEU A 62 -17.54 9.21 7.22
CA LEU A 62 -18.97 8.99 6.97
C LEU A 62 -19.25 7.81 6.03
N ILE A 63 -18.38 7.59 5.05
CA ILE A 63 -18.68 6.71 3.90
C ILE A 63 -17.77 5.48 3.86
N LEU A 64 -16.49 5.63 4.18
CA LEU A 64 -15.48 4.60 3.90
C LEU A 64 -15.11 3.73 5.10
N ASP A 65 -15.11 4.29 6.32
CA ASP A 65 -14.57 3.61 7.50
C ASP A 65 -15.35 2.35 7.90
N ASP A 66 -16.64 2.30 7.56
CA ASP A 66 -17.48 1.12 7.81
C ASP A 66 -17.47 0.10 6.66
N LEU A 67 -16.83 0.39 5.53
CA LEU A 67 -16.79 -0.53 4.40
C LEU A 67 -15.76 -1.64 4.63
N PRO A 68 -16.07 -2.89 4.22
CA PRO A 68 -15.21 -4.02 4.51
C PRO A 68 -13.90 -3.95 3.72
N VAL A 69 -12.83 -4.40 4.36
CA VAL A 69 -11.53 -4.64 3.73
C VAL A 69 -11.13 -6.09 4.03
N HIS A 70 -10.71 -6.81 2.99
CA HIS A 70 -10.37 -8.21 3.12
C HIS A 70 -9.07 -8.38 3.94
N ALA A 71 -9.00 -9.42 4.79
CA ALA A 71 -7.87 -9.66 5.70
C ALA A 71 -6.54 -9.97 4.98
N ALA A 72 -6.61 -10.36 3.71
CA ALA A 72 -5.42 -10.54 2.85
C ALA A 72 -4.78 -9.21 2.42
N ALA A 73 -5.42 -8.05 2.64
CA ALA A 73 -4.88 -6.74 2.30
C ALA A 73 -4.00 -6.18 3.44
N TYR A 74 -2.68 -6.27 3.28
CA TYR A 74 -1.71 -5.84 4.29
C TYR A 74 -1.25 -4.38 4.14
N ALA A 75 -1.55 -3.71 3.03
CA ALA A 75 -1.24 -2.30 2.85
C ALA A 75 -2.32 -1.40 3.46
N TYR A 76 -1.89 -0.26 4.02
CA TYR A 76 -2.79 0.83 4.44
C TYR A 76 -3.82 0.48 5.51
N GLN A 77 -3.61 -0.61 6.25
CA GLN A 77 -4.49 -1.03 7.35
C GLN A 77 -3.80 -0.77 8.69
N ARG A 78 -4.61 -0.46 9.71
CA ARG A 78 -4.10 -0.36 11.08
C ARG A 78 -3.74 -1.77 11.57
N GLY A 79 -2.64 -1.88 12.33
CA GLY A 79 -2.19 -3.16 12.87
C GLY A 79 -1.44 -4.07 11.88
N THR A 80 -1.44 -3.75 10.58
CA THR A 80 -0.62 -4.47 9.60
C THR A 80 0.74 -3.80 9.40
N SER A 81 1.68 -4.53 8.83
CA SER A 81 3.01 -4.01 8.50
C SER A 81 3.65 -4.83 7.39
N ILE A 82 4.71 -4.29 6.77
CA ILE A 82 5.53 -5.06 5.83
C ILE A 82 6.15 -6.31 6.48
N LYS A 83 6.37 -6.28 7.81
CA LYS A 83 6.82 -7.44 8.59
C LYS A 83 5.73 -8.49 8.64
N ALA A 84 4.53 -8.11 9.07
CA ALA A 84 3.38 -9.01 9.14
C ALA A 84 3.06 -9.63 7.78
N ASN A 85 3.14 -8.85 6.70
CA ASN A 85 2.97 -9.32 5.34
C ASN A 85 4.02 -10.37 4.96
N ALA A 86 5.31 -10.04 5.12
CA ALA A 86 6.40 -10.95 4.78
C ALA A 86 6.41 -12.23 5.64
N SER A 87 5.97 -12.13 6.90
CA SER A 87 5.83 -13.26 7.82
C SER A 87 4.88 -14.34 7.31
N GLN A 88 3.84 -13.99 6.55
CA GLN A 88 2.92 -14.97 5.96
C GLN A 88 3.60 -15.93 4.97
N HIS A 89 4.76 -15.54 4.44
CA HIS A 89 5.43 -16.28 3.36
C HIS A 89 6.77 -16.91 3.79
N VAL A 90 7.25 -16.62 5.00
CA VAL A 90 8.64 -16.89 5.39
C VAL A 90 8.98 -18.38 5.46
N SER A 91 8.03 -19.20 5.91
CA SER A 91 8.17 -20.66 6.08
C SER A 91 8.05 -21.45 4.78
N ASN A 92 7.43 -20.86 3.75
CA ASN A 92 7.19 -21.52 2.47
C ASN A 92 8.47 -21.64 1.63
N LYS A 93 8.55 -22.61 0.71
CA LYS A 93 9.74 -22.84 -0.15
C LYS A 93 9.70 -22.07 -1.46
N TYR A 94 8.51 -21.96 -2.05
CA TYR A 94 8.26 -21.34 -3.34
C TYR A 94 7.50 -20.03 -3.15
N LEU A 95 7.85 -19.01 -3.92
CA LEU A 95 7.25 -17.67 -3.86
C LEU A 95 7.03 -17.16 -5.27
N LEU A 96 5.80 -16.75 -5.56
CA LEU A 96 5.40 -16.00 -6.74
C LEU A 96 5.03 -14.59 -6.29
N LYS A 97 5.56 -13.61 -7.01
CA LYS A 97 5.14 -12.22 -6.90
C LYS A 97 4.56 -11.73 -8.20
N MET A 98 3.47 -10.98 -8.11
CA MET A 98 2.82 -10.32 -9.22
C MET A 98 2.54 -8.87 -8.82
N ASP A 99 2.28 -8.01 -9.78
CA ASP A 99 2.07 -6.57 -9.57
C ASP A 99 1.01 -6.09 -10.55
N PHE A 100 0.10 -5.21 -10.12
CA PHE A 100 -0.84 -4.55 -11.02
C PHE A 100 -0.21 -3.36 -11.74
N SER A 101 -0.42 -3.30 -13.06
CA SER A 101 -0.06 -2.13 -13.86
C SER A 101 -1.01 -0.96 -13.56
N ASN A 102 -0.46 0.22 -13.28
CA ASN A 102 -1.24 1.45 -13.07
C ASN A 102 -2.40 1.33 -12.06
N PHE A 103 -2.19 0.58 -10.98
CA PHE A 103 -3.22 0.20 -9.99
C PHE A 103 -4.18 1.33 -9.59
N PHE A 104 -3.70 2.44 -9.02
CA PHE A 104 -4.57 3.55 -8.62
C PHE A 104 -5.32 4.18 -9.81
N PRO A 105 -4.66 4.58 -10.92
CA PRO A 105 -5.36 5.05 -12.11
C PRO A 105 -6.41 4.09 -12.69
N SER A 106 -6.24 2.78 -12.54
CA SER A 106 -7.21 1.79 -13.01
C SER A 106 -8.52 1.81 -12.22
N ILE A 107 -8.50 2.22 -10.95
CA ILE A 107 -9.69 2.23 -10.09
C ILE A 107 -10.57 3.46 -10.41
N LYS A 108 -11.77 3.20 -10.93
CA LYS A 108 -12.75 4.20 -11.38
C LYS A 108 -13.94 4.33 -10.41
N PRO A 109 -14.70 5.44 -10.45
CA PRO A 109 -15.81 5.65 -9.52
C PRO A 109 -16.88 4.56 -9.45
N PRO A 110 -17.29 3.90 -10.56
CA PRO A 110 -18.27 2.82 -10.50
C PRO A 110 -17.91 1.71 -9.51
N LEU A 111 -16.62 1.39 -9.35
CA LEU A 111 -16.18 0.34 -8.43
C LEU A 111 -16.53 0.66 -6.98
N LEU A 112 -16.22 1.89 -6.53
CA LEU A 112 -16.55 2.29 -5.17
C LEU A 112 -18.06 2.45 -4.97
N LEU A 113 -18.77 2.99 -5.97
CA LEU A 113 -20.21 3.19 -5.87
C LEU A 113 -20.95 1.86 -5.76
N ASN A 114 -20.55 0.84 -6.52
CA ASN A 114 -21.14 -0.49 -6.45
C ASN A 114 -20.99 -1.08 -5.03
N VAL A 115 -19.81 -0.95 -4.41
CA VAL A 115 -19.57 -1.42 -3.03
C VAL A 115 -20.40 -0.64 -2.00
N ILE A 116 -20.56 0.68 -2.20
CA ILE A 116 -21.42 1.47 -1.30
C ILE A 116 -22.88 1.05 -1.48
N GLN A 117 -23.35 0.94 -2.72
CA GLN A 117 -24.73 0.60 -3.04
C GLN A 117 -25.12 -0.81 -2.59
N SER A 118 -24.20 -1.77 -2.60
CA SER A 118 -24.46 -3.10 -2.05
C SER A 118 -24.70 -3.09 -0.54
N LYS A 119 -24.15 -2.09 0.17
CA LYS A 119 -24.31 -1.94 1.62
C LYS A 119 -25.50 -1.08 2.02
N VAL A 120 -25.72 0.05 1.36
CA VAL A 120 -26.73 1.06 1.78
C VAL A 120 -27.92 1.18 0.83
N GLY A 121 -27.94 0.41 -0.26
CA GLY A 121 -28.95 0.49 -1.30
C GLY A 121 -28.73 1.65 -2.28
N THR A 122 -29.81 2.12 -2.90
CA THR A 122 -29.74 3.14 -3.95
C THR A 122 -29.27 4.50 -3.41
N LEU A 123 -28.20 5.03 -3.99
CA LEU A 123 -27.71 6.37 -3.71
C LEU A 123 -28.50 7.42 -4.49
N SER A 124 -28.72 8.59 -3.87
CA SER A 124 -29.27 9.75 -4.57
C SER A 124 -28.30 10.23 -5.67
N ALA A 125 -28.82 10.99 -6.64
CA ALA A 125 -28.00 11.62 -7.68
C ALA A 125 -26.96 12.59 -7.07
N HIS A 126 -27.32 13.26 -5.98
CA HIS A 126 -26.45 14.17 -5.25
C HIS A 126 -25.33 13.42 -4.52
N ASP A 127 -25.64 12.34 -3.80
CA ASP A 127 -24.63 11.49 -3.13
C ASP A 127 -23.67 10.87 -4.14
N THR A 128 -24.21 10.37 -5.24
CA THR A 128 -23.42 9.82 -6.34
C THR A 128 -22.45 10.87 -6.88
N THR A 129 -22.91 12.11 -7.08
CA THR A 129 -22.08 13.22 -7.57
C THR A 129 -21.01 13.61 -6.54
N LEU A 130 -21.39 13.72 -5.27
CA LEU A 130 -20.51 14.00 -4.13
C LEU A 130 -19.38 12.96 -4.06
N ILE A 131 -19.69 11.67 -3.99
CA ILE A 131 -18.72 10.58 -3.87
C ILE A 131 -17.77 10.55 -5.08
N LYS A 132 -18.32 10.58 -6.31
CA LYS A 132 -17.52 10.55 -7.55
C LYS A 132 -16.50 11.67 -7.59
N ARG A 133 -16.91 12.89 -7.26
CA ARG A 133 -16.08 14.09 -7.43
C ARG A 133 -15.19 14.40 -6.23
N LEU A 134 -15.53 13.88 -5.05
CA LEU A 134 -14.73 14.09 -3.85
C LEU A 134 -13.51 13.18 -3.81
N PHE A 135 -13.67 11.90 -4.14
CA PHE A 135 -12.61 10.90 -3.96
C PHE A 135 -11.76 10.63 -5.21
N PHE A 136 -12.27 10.96 -6.38
CA PHE A 136 -11.60 10.72 -7.66
C PHE A 136 -11.20 12.04 -8.30
N TRP A 137 -10.04 12.02 -8.95
CA TRP A 137 -9.46 13.19 -9.62
C TRP A 137 -9.44 12.97 -11.12
N GLN A 138 -9.27 14.07 -11.87
CA GLN A 138 -9.00 14.02 -13.30
C GLN A 138 -7.58 14.50 -13.56
N ARG A 139 -6.79 13.66 -14.23
CA ARG A 139 -5.41 14.00 -14.59
C ARG A 139 -5.34 15.19 -15.55
N GLU A 140 -6.19 15.15 -16.56
CA GLU A 140 -6.42 16.19 -17.56
C GLU A 140 -7.94 16.38 -17.71
N ARG A 141 -8.40 17.51 -18.25
CA ARG A 141 -9.84 17.83 -18.34
C ARG A 141 -10.68 16.76 -19.06
N ILE A 142 -10.06 16.03 -20.00
CA ILE A 142 -10.72 15.00 -20.82
C ILE A 142 -10.49 13.58 -20.24
N SER A 143 -9.60 13.43 -19.27
CA SER A 143 -9.32 12.12 -18.66
C SER A 143 -10.50 11.63 -17.81
N PRO A 144 -10.74 10.31 -17.75
CA PRO A 144 -11.74 9.77 -16.83
C PRO A 144 -11.33 10.02 -15.37
N LEU A 145 -12.34 10.14 -14.49
CA LEU A 145 -12.15 10.15 -13.04
C LEU A 145 -11.46 8.87 -12.59
N GLN A 146 -10.46 8.98 -11.73
CA GLN A 146 -9.68 7.84 -11.22
C GLN A 146 -9.11 8.13 -9.83
N LEU A 147 -8.55 7.15 -9.15
CA LEU A 147 -7.80 7.42 -7.92
C LEU A 147 -6.46 8.09 -8.22
N SER A 148 -6.00 8.90 -7.27
CA SER A 148 -4.68 9.53 -7.34
C SER A 148 -3.69 8.80 -6.45
N ILE A 149 -2.43 8.76 -6.89
CA ILE A 149 -1.32 8.51 -5.97
C ILE A 149 -1.06 9.85 -5.26
N GLY A 150 -1.39 9.93 -3.97
CA GLY A 150 -1.17 11.14 -3.16
C GLY A 150 -2.40 11.67 -2.43
N ALA A 151 -3.61 11.21 -2.76
CA ALA A 151 -4.80 11.48 -1.96
C ALA A 151 -4.85 10.58 -0.72
N PRO A 152 -5.26 11.11 0.46
CA PRO A 152 -5.34 10.34 1.71
C PRO A 152 -6.43 9.25 1.68
N SER A 153 -7.47 9.40 0.86
CA SER A 153 -8.57 8.44 0.73
C SER A 153 -8.26 7.27 -0.22
N SER A 154 -7.47 7.52 -1.29
CA SER A 154 -7.15 6.51 -2.31
C SER A 154 -6.67 5.17 -1.75
N PRO A 155 -5.78 5.11 -0.73
CA PRO A 155 -5.28 3.86 -0.20
C PRO A 155 -6.39 2.97 0.39
N LEU A 156 -7.29 3.56 1.19
CA LEU A 156 -8.41 2.84 1.78
C LEU A 156 -9.41 2.41 0.69
N ILE A 157 -9.77 3.31 -0.23
CA ILE A 157 -10.67 2.98 -1.34
C ILE A 157 -10.12 1.81 -2.16
N SER A 158 -8.81 1.81 -2.44
CA SER A 158 -8.18 0.73 -3.19
C SER A 158 -8.23 -0.63 -2.50
N ASN A 159 -8.35 -0.67 -1.17
CA ASN A 159 -8.58 -1.92 -0.46
C ASN A 159 -10.04 -2.33 -0.45
N ILE A 160 -10.95 -1.37 -0.27
CA ILE A 160 -12.41 -1.60 -0.28
C ILE A 160 -12.84 -2.21 -1.61
N VAL A 161 -12.46 -1.59 -2.73
CA VAL A 161 -12.86 -2.07 -4.08
C VAL A 161 -12.22 -3.39 -4.49
N MET A 162 -11.18 -3.83 -3.78
CA MET A 162 -10.46 -5.07 -4.04
C MET A 162 -10.97 -6.22 -3.15
N TYR A 163 -12.01 -6.00 -2.34
CA TYR A 163 -12.52 -7.02 -1.42
C TYR A 163 -12.89 -8.32 -2.15
N ASP A 164 -13.76 -8.24 -3.17
CA ASP A 164 -14.26 -9.43 -3.88
C ASP A 164 -13.14 -10.14 -4.66
N PHE A 165 -12.19 -9.39 -5.21
CA PHE A 165 -10.98 -9.95 -5.82
C PHE A 165 -10.16 -10.73 -4.78
N ASP A 166 -9.91 -10.12 -3.62
CA ASP A 166 -9.11 -10.74 -2.57
C ASP A 166 -9.79 -11.96 -1.99
N ASP A 167 -11.12 -11.93 -1.81
CA ASP A 167 -11.92 -13.03 -1.28
C ASP A 167 -11.88 -14.25 -2.21
N TYR A 168 -12.09 -14.02 -3.52
CA TYR A 168 -11.99 -15.08 -4.54
C TYR A 168 -10.60 -15.73 -4.56
N ILE A 169 -9.55 -14.91 -4.63
CA ILE A 169 -8.17 -15.39 -4.70
C ILE A 169 -7.76 -16.08 -3.40
N HIS A 170 -8.17 -15.53 -2.25
CA HIS A 170 -7.89 -16.10 -0.94
C HIS A 170 -8.54 -17.48 -0.78
N SER A 171 -9.81 -17.61 -1.15
CA SER A 171 -10.55 -18.86 -1.09
C SER A 171 -9.86 -19.94 -1.92
N TYR A 172 -9.55 -19.66 -3.19
CA TYR A 172 -8.82 -20.59 -4.06
C TYR A 172 -7.48 -21.04 -3.46
N CYS A 173 -6.73 -20.10 -2.87
CA CYS A 173 -5.42 -20.34 -2.29
C CYS A 173 -5.49 -21.18 -1.00
N SER A 174 -6.46 -20.90 -0.13
CA SER A 174 -6.63 -21.58 1.16
C SER A 174 -6.91 -23.08 1.00
N GLU A 175 -7.70 -23.47 0.01
CA GLU A 175 -8.01 -24.87 -0.32
C GLU A 175 -6.77 -25.67 -0.78
N ARG A 176 -5.73 -24.97 -1.25
CA ARG A 176 -4.54 -25.56 -1.89
C ARG A 176 -3.26 -25.33 -1.09
N SER A 177 -3.36 -24.96 0.18
CA SER A 177 -2.19 -24.66 1.03
C SER A 177 -1.26 -23.59 0.41
N ILE A 178 -1.85 -22.60 -0.25
CA ILE A 178 -1.14 -21.42 -0.78
C ILE A 178 -1.41 -20.24 0.15
N SER A 179 -0.35 -19.61 0.66
CA SER A 179 -0.47 -18.36 1.39
C SER A 179 -0.55 -17.20 0.39
N TYR A 180 -1.63 -16.42 0.44
CA TYR A 180 -1.87 -15.24 -0.39
C TYR A 180 -1.92 -13.97 0.47
N THR A 181 -1.24 -12.92 0.01
CA THR A 181 -1.39 -11.56 0.53
C THR A 181 -1.32 -10.53 -0.59
N ARG A 182 -1.97 -9.38 -0.38
CA ARG A 182 -1.88 -8.19 -1.23
C ARG A 182 -1.35 -7.01 -0.45
N TYR A 183 -0.36 -6.32 -0.99
CA TYR A 183 0.17 -5.07 -0.47
C TYR A 183 0.06 -3.99 -1.55
N ALA A 184 -1.06 -3.26 -1.54
CA ALA A 184 -1.42 -2.31 -2.60
C ALA A 184 -1.49 -3.01 -3.97
N ASP A 185 -0.59 -2.67 -4.89
CA ASP A 185 -0.44 -3.26 -6.21
C ASP A 185 0.35 -4.58 -6.23
N ASP A 186 1.15 -4.86 -5.20
CA ASP A 186 1.95 -6.08 -5.07
C ASP A 186 1.11 -7.26 -4.56
N LEU A 187 1.10 -8.37 -5.28
CA LEU A 187 0.51 -9.64 -4.88
C LEU A 187 1.62 -10.64 -4.55
N SER A 188 1.49 -11.34 -3.43
CA SER A 188 2.45 -12.38 -3.00
C SER A 188 1.74 -13.69 -2.74
N PHE A 189 2.27 -14.76 -3.34
CA PHE A 189 1.79 -16.12 -3.21
C PHE A 189 2.94 -17.03 -2.80
N SER A 190 2.74 -17.92 -1.84
CA SER A 190 3.79 -18.85 -1.46
C SER A 190 3.25 -20.19 -1.02
N THR A 191 4.02 -21.26 -1.24
CA THR A 191 3.67 -22.62 -0.86
C THR A 191 4.93 -23.46 -0.63
N ASN A 192 4.77 -24.61 0.01
CA ASN A 192 5.80 -25.64 0.12
C ASN A 192 5.75 -26.67 -1.03
N GLU A 193 4.69 -26.66 -1.83
CA GLU A 193 4.48 -27.59 -2.93
C GLU A 193 5.09 -27.07 -4.24
N ARG A 194 5.86 -27.94 -4.91
CA ARG A 194 6.55 -27.55 -6.14
C ARG A 194 5.55 -27.48 -7.29
N GLY A 195 5.61 -26.40 -8.06
CA GLY A 195 4.86 -26.26 -9.32
C GLY A 195 3.46 -25.68 -9.16
N LEU A 196 2.87 -25.74 -7.97
CA LEU A 196 1.51 -25.29 -7.71
C LEU A 196 1.26 -23.81 -8.06
N LEU A 197 2.26 -22.95 -7.87
CA LEU A 197 2.14 -21.51 -8.17
C LEU A 197 2.08 -21.19 -9.68
N PHE A 198 2.42 -22.12 -10.58
CA PHE A 198 2.45 -21.84 -12.03
C PHE A 198 1.06 -21.57 -12.61
N HIS A 199 -0.01 -22.04 -11.96
CA HIS A 199 -1.39 -21.81 -12.39
C HIS A 199 -1.96 -20.45 -11.93
N ILE A 200 -1.33 -19.80 -10.94
CA ILE A 200 -1.85 -18.56 -10.35
C ILE A 200 -1.92 -17.40 -11.36
N PRO A 201 -0.93 -17.16 -12.23
CA PRO A 201 -1.04 -16.10 -13.23
C PRO A 201 -2.23 -16.28 -14.18
N GLU A 202 -2.53 -17.52 -14.58
CA GLU A 202 -3.66 -17.86 -15.44
C GLU A 202 -4.99 -17.63 -14.70
N LEU A 203 -5.11 -18.13 -13.46
CA LEU A 203 -6.27 -17.88 -12.60
C LEU A 203 -6.61 -16.39 -12.50
N ILE A 204 -5.62 -15.56 -12.19
CA ILE A 204 -5.82 -14.11 -12.04
C ILE A 204 -6.17 -13.48 -13.39
N SER A 205 -5.53 -13.91 -14.48
CA SER A 205 -5.83 -13.37 -15.81
C SER A 205 -7.26 -13.68 -16.23
N ASN A 206 -7.75 -14.90 -15.97
CA ASN A 206 -9.12 -15.31 -16.26
C ASN A 206 -10.11 -14.52 -15.40
N TYR A 207 -9.87 -14.38 -14.09
CA TYR A 207 -10.72 -13.57 -13.21
C TYR A 207 -10.81 -12.12 -13.70
N LEU A 208 -9.68 -11.50 -14.09
CA LEU A 208 -9.68 -10.12 -14.59
C LEU A 208 -10.37 -9.98 -15.95
N MET A 209 -10.32 -11.02 -16.80
CA MET A 209 -11.03 -11.06 -18.08
C MET A 209 -12.55 -11.15 -17.88
N GLU A 210 -13.00 -12.02 -16.97
CA GLU A 210 -14.40 -12.15 -16.58
C GLU A 210 -14.92 -10.89 -15.87
N ASN A 211 -14.03 -10.14 -15.22
CA ASN A 211 -14.33 -8.93 -14.46
C ASN A 211 -13.68 -7.68 -15.10
N GLU A 212 -13.82 -7.52 -16.43
CA GLU A 212 -13.20 -6.42 -17.19
C GLU A 212 -13.51 -5.03 -16.62
N HIS A 213 -14.69 -4.87 -15.99
CA HIS A 213 -15.12 -3.63 -15.34
C HIS A 213 -14.18 -3.13 -14.23
N LEU A 214 -13.32 -3.99 -13.67
CA LEU A 214 -12.26 -3.61 -12.72
C LEU A 214 -11.19 -2.71 -13.36
N GLY A 215 -10.97 -2.81 -14.68
CA GLY A 215 -9.96 -2.03 -15.41
C GLY A 215 -8.52 -2.33 -14.97
N LEU A 216 -8.29 -3.44 -14.27
CA LEU A 216 -7.00 -3.87 -13.75
C LEU A 216 -6.27 -4.77 -14.74
N SER A 217 -4.94 -4.73 -14.72
CA SER A 217 -4.10 -5.59 -15.55
C SER A 217 -2.81 -5.97 -14.82
N ILE A 218 -2.31 -7.18 -15.06
CA ILE A 218 -1.06 -7.65 -14.48
C ILE A 218 0.15 -7.08 -15.23
N ASN A 219 1.17 -6.68 -14.46
CA ASN A 219 2.47 -6.33 -14.98
C ASN A 219 3.32 -7.59 -15.19
N SER A 220 3.24 -8.18 -16.38
CA SER A 220 3.98 -9.39 -16.75
C SER A 220 5.49 -9.26 -16.52
N GLY A 221 6.07 -8.08 -16.75
CA GLY A 221 7.50 -7.81 -16.53
C GLY A 221 7.92 -7.79 -15.06
N LYS A 222 6.96 -7.69 -14.13
CA LYS A 222 7.19 -7.77 -12.67
C LYS A 222 6.76 -9.09 -12.06
N THR A 223 6.10 -9.97 -12.83
CA THR A 223 5.77 -11.32 -12.39
C THR A 223 7.05 -12.13 -12.21
N LYS A 224 7.29 -12.65 -10.99
CA LYS A 224 8.55 -13.34 -10.64
C LYS A 224 8.29 -14.56 -9.77
N PHE A 225 8.76 -15.70 -10.26
CA PHE A 225 8.87 -16.94 -9.49
C PHE A 225 10.23 -17.01 -8.80
N SER A 226 10.26 -17.49 -7.57
CA SER A 226 11.48 -17.69 -6.78
C SER A 226 11.32 -18.87 -5.83
N SER A 227 12.44 -19.37 -5.34
CA SER A 227 12.49 -20.45 -4.35
C SER A 227 13.63 -20.20 -3.36
N LYS A 228 13.77 -21.03 -2.33
CA LYS A 228 14.92 -20.98 -1.38
C LYS A 228 16.30 -21.10 -2.05
N LYS A 229 16.38 -21.57 -3.31
CA LYS A 229 17.63 -21.54 -4.10
C LYS A 229 18.05 -20.12 -4.50
N HIS A 230 17.11 -19.17 -4.49
CA HIS A 230 17.34 -17.78 -4.89
C HIS A 230 16.94 -16.82 -3.77
N ASN A 231 17.32 -15.56 -3.94
CA ASN A 231 16.96 -14.52 -2.97
C ASN A 231 15.47 -14.19 -3.08
N ARG A 232 14.73 -14.41 -1.98
CA ARG A 232 13.29 -14.16 -1.90
C ARG A 232 13.02 -12.89 -1.12
N HIS A 233 12.12 -12.07 -1.63
CA HIS A 233 11.77 -10.79 -1.01
C HIS A 233 10.28 -10.56 -1.03
N VAL A 234 9.70 -10.15 0.10
CA VAL A 234 8.32 -9.66 0.18
C VAL A 234 8.34 -8.27 0.80
N THR A 235 7.69 -7.30 0.15
CA THR A 235 7.64 -5.89 0.60
C THR A 235 8.99 -5.28 1.02
N GLY A 236 10.07 -5.68 0.33
CA GLY A 236 11.43 -5.18 0.60
C GLY A 236 12.15 -5.81 1.82
N LEU A 237 11.62 -6.89 2.37
CA LEU A 237 12.27 -7.75 3.37
C LEU A 237 12.70 -9.06 2.75
N VAL A 238 13.87 -9.56 3.15
CA VAL A 238 14.41 -10.84 2.69
C VAL A 238 13.80 -11.98 3.51
N LEU A 239 13.34 -13.04 2.84
CA LEU A 239 12.99 -14.31 3.47
C LEU A 239 14.23 -15.23 3.40
N ASN A 240 14.95 -15.39 4.50
CA ASN A 240 16.16 -16.21 4.50
C ASN A 240 15.84 -17.72 4.41
N ASN A 241 16.88 -18.55 4.37
CA ASN A 241 16.73 -19.99 4.29
C ASN A 241 16.39 -20.65 5.64
N GLU A 242 16.66 -19.95 6.74
CA GLU A 242 16.30 -20.35 8.11
C GLU A 242 14.84 -20.00 8.50
N ASN A 243 13.98 -19.64 7.53
CA ASN A 243 12.59 -19.23 7.77
C ASN A 243 12.43 -18.00 8.68
N GLN A 244 13.37 -17.05 8.60
CA GLN A 244 13.35 -15.77 9.30
C GLN A 244 13.36 -14.59 8.33
N LEU A 245 12.80 -13.48 8.79
CA LEU A 245 12.88 -12.21 8.08
C LEU A 245 14.27 -11.57 8.28
N SER A 246 14.76 -10.93 7.23
CA SER A 246 16.07 -10.30 7.22
C SER A 246 16.02 -8.96 6.51
N LEU A 247 16.84 -8.02 6.96
CA LEU A 247 17.00 -6.71 6.32
C LEU A 247 17.67 -6.80 4.94
N GLY A 248 18.31 -7.94 4.64
CA GLY A 248 19.15 -8.11 3.47
C GLY A 248 20.57 -7.56 3.62
N ARG A 249 21.49 -8.07 2.80
CA ARG A 249 22.93 -7.78 2.93
C ARG A 249 23.27 -6.30 2.71
N GLU A 250 22.67 -5.69 1.69
CA GLU A 250 22.93 -4.29 1.34
C GLU A 250 22.50 -3.32 2.44
N ARG A 251 21.26 -3.47 2.96
CA ARG A 251 20.76 -2.63 4.05
C ARG A 251 21.60 -2.80 5.32
N LYS A 252 21.97 -4.04 5.68
CA LYS A 252 22.88 -4.31 6.81
C LYS A 252 24.25 -3.67 6.62
N ARG A 253 24.80 -3.70 5.41
CA ARG A 253 26.07 -3.04 5.08
C ARG A 253 25.95 -1.53 5.28
N LYS A 254 24.91 -0.90 4.73
CA LYS A 254 24.65 0.53 4.91
C LYS A 254 24.58 0.92 6.39
N ILE A 255 23.80 0.18 7.18
CA ILE A 255 23.67 0.44 8.62
C ILE A 255 25.03 0.34 9.32
N ARG A 256 25.82 -0.71 9.06
CA ARG A 256 27.16 -0.85 9.66
C ARG A 256 28.09 0.32 9.31
N THR A 257 28.05 0.78 8.06
CA THR A 257 28.84 1.94 7.63
C THR A 257 28.42 3.19 8.40
N LEU A 258 27.12 3.47 8.50
CA LEU A 258 26.62 4.63 9.24
C LEU A 258 26.94 4.54 10.74
N VAL A 259 26.81 3.38 11.38
CA VAL A 259 27.22 3.20 12.79
C VAL A 259 28.71 3.46 12.97
N PHE A 260 29.55 2.99 12.05
CA PHE A 260 30.98 3.27 12.09
C PHE A 260 31.26 4.77 11.96
N LEU A 261 30.66 5.46 10.99
CA LEU A 261 30.82 6.91 10.83
C LEU A 261 30.34 7.68 12.06
N PHE A 262 29.21 7.28 12.65
CA PHE A 262 28.72 7.87 13.90
C PHE A 262 29.74 7.70 15.04
N SER A 263 30.35 6.51 15.18
CA SER A 263 31.39 6.27 16.20
C SER A 263 32.66 7.10 16.01
N GLN A 264 32.88 7.62 14.80
CA GLN A 264 33.99 8.53 14.47
C GLN A 264 33.55 10.00 14.49
N SER A 265 32.35 10.31 14.98
CA SER A 265 31.76 11.66 14.96
C SER A 265 31.73 12.29 13.55
N ALA A 266 31.53 11.46 12.53
CA ALA A 266 31.59 11.83 11.11
C ALA A 266 30.21 11.85 10.43
N LEU A 267 29.11 11.78 11.18
CA LEU A 267 27.76 11.99 10.67
C LEU A 267 27.26 13.37 11.08
N ASP A 268 26.51 14.00 10.18
CA ASP A 268 25.72 15.18 10.53
C ASP A 268 24.44 14.81 11.29
N VAL A 269 23.66 15.83 11.66
CA VAL A 269 22.41 15.69 12.42
C VAL A 269 21.38 14.87 11.64
N ASP A 270 21.18 15.17 10.35
CA ASP A 270 20.18 14.52 9.49
C ASP A 270 20.53 13.05 9.24
N GLU A 271 21.81 12.77 9.00
CA GLU A 271 22.35 11.42 8.85
C GLU A 271 22.22 10.61 10.15
N THR A 272 22.40 11.27 11.30
CA THR A 272 22.21 10.63 12.61
C THR A 272 20.74 10.27 12.85
N TYR A 273 19.80 11.17 12.55
CA TYR A 273 18.37 10.84 12.58
C TYR A 273 17.99 9.76 11.57
N HIS A 274 18.59 9.77 10.37
CA HIS A 274 18.40 8.70 9.39
C HIS A 274 18.89 7.35 9.92
N LEU A 275 20.07 7.31 10.52
CA LEU A 275 20.62 6.11 11.15
C LEU A 275 19.74 5.62 12.30
N LYS A 276 19.28 6.52 13.18
CA LYS A 276 18.35 6.20 14.27
C LYS A 276 17.09 5.51 13.74
N GLY A 277 16.49 6.06 12.67
CA GLY A 277 15.34 5.45 11.99
C GLY A 277 15.65 4.07 11.41
N LEU A 278 16.82 3.89 10.78
CA LEU A 278 17.26 2.60 10.26
C LEU A 278 17.50 1.56 11.37
N LEU A 279 18.03 1.96 12.53
CA LEU A 279 18.22 1.09 13.68
C LEU A 279 16.89 0.70 14.32
N ALA A 280 15.95 1.63 14.48
CA ALA A 280 14.60 1.33 14.97
C ALA A 280 13.88 0.34 14.04
N PHE A 281 13.99 0.55 12.73
CA PHE A 281 13.47 -0.38 11.73
C PHE A 281 14.17 -1.76 11.81
N ALA A 282 15.49 -1.78 11.94
CA ALA A 282 16.26 -3.00 12.09
C ALA A 282 15.91 -3.79 13.36
N LEU A 283 15.70 -3.09 14.47
CA LEU A 283 15.25 -3.67 15.73
C LEU A 283 13.87 -4.34 15.57
N ASN A 284 12.95 -3.71 14.83
CA ASN A 284 11.64 -4.29 14.59
C ASN A 284 11.68 -5.56 13.72
N ILE A 285 12.52 -5.58 12.67
CA ILE A 285 12.57 -6.69 11.71
C ILE A 285 13.47 -7.83 12.17
N GLU A 286 14.69 -7.53 12.62
CA GLU A 286 15.74 -8.51 12.91
C GLU A 286 16.53 -8.10 14.17
N PRO A 287 15.96 -8.26 15.38
CA PRO A 287 16.58 -7.83 16.65
C PRO A 287 18.01 -8.37 16.86
N ASN A 288 18.27 -9.61 16.45
CA ASN A 288 19.59 -10.23 16.54
C ASN A 288 20.67 -9.47 15.75
N PHE A 289 20.30 -8.71 14.73
CA PHE A 289 21.23 -7.83 14.04
C PHE A 289 21.70 -6.67 14.93
N ILE A 290 20.82 -6.11 15.76
CA ILE A 290 21.16 -5.06 16.73
C ILE A 290 22.09 -5.61 17.81
N LEU A 291 21.83 -6.82 18.32
CA LEU A 291 22.73 -7.47 19.29
C LEU A 291 24.15 -7.61 18.75
N ARG A 292 24.29 -8.05 17.49
CA ARG A 292 25.60 -8.12 16.81
C ARG A 292 26.26 -6.76 16.61
N LEU A 293 25.48 -5.69 16.42
CA LEU A 293 26.02 -4.33 16.34
C LEU A 293 26.54 -3.88 17.71
N ARG A 294 25.80 -4.14 18.79
CA ARG A 294 26.25 -3.85 20.17
C ARG A 294 27.54 -4.59 20.51
N SER A 295 27.65 -5.86 20.15
CA SER A 295 28.91 -6.61 20.36
C SER A 295 30.10 -6.06 19.57
N LYS A 296 29.85 -5.45 18.40
CA LYS A 296 30.93 -4.93 17.54
C LYS A 296 31.33 -3.49 17.86
N TYR A 297 30.38 -2.63 18.22
CA TYR A 297 30.59 -1.19 18.37
C TYR A 297 30.39 -0.68 19.80
N SER A 298 30.15 -1.57 20.78
CA SER A 298 29.69 -1.30 22.16
C SER A 298 28.19 -1.01 22.29
N SER A 299 27.63 -1.28 23.47
CA SER A 299 26.22 -0.99 23.76
C SER A 299 26.00 0.52 23.88
N GLU A 300 26.98 1.22 24.43
CA GLU A 300 26.99 2.66 24.67
C GLU A 300 26.82 3.44 23.37
N VAL A 301 27.55 3.06 22.31
CA VAL A 301 27.43 3.69 20.98
C VAL A 301 26.05 3.45 20.37
N ILE A 302 25.50 2.24 20.48
CA ILE A 302 24.19 1.95 19.90
C ILE A 302 23.08 2.68 20.68
N ASP A 303 23.19 2.72 22.01
CA ASP A 303 22.22 3.37 22.88
C ASP A 303 22.26 4.90 22.75
N SER A 304 23.43 5.50 22.50
CA SER A 304 23.52 6.94 22.21
C SER A 304 22.82 7.31 20.91
N ILE A 305 22.91 6.49 19.86
CA ILE A 305 22.15 6.71 18.61
C ILE A 305 20.64 6.65 18.86
N PHE A 306 20.16 5.69 19.66
CA PHE A 306 18.74 5.58 19.99
C PHE A 306 18.24 6.76 20.84
N ARG A 307 19.07 7.26 21.74
CA ARG A 307 18.74 8.40 22.61
C ARG A 307 18.98 9.76 21.96
N TYR A 308 19.65 9.80 20.80
CA TYR A 308 19.99 11.04 20.12
C TYR A 308 18.75 11.92 19.95
N GLN A 309 18.80 13.09 20.57
CA GLN A 309 17.85 14.19 20.53
C GLN A 309 18.72 15.46 20.58
N GLU A 310 18.38 16.45 19.75
CA GLU A 310 18.94 17.80 19.91
C GLU A 310 18.38 18.50 21.15
#